data_AF-A0A973HME0-F1
#
_entry.id   AF-A0A973HME0-F1
#
_cell.length_a   1.000
_cell.length_b   1.000
_cell.length_c   1.000
_cell.angle_alpha   90.00
_cell.angle_beta   90.00
_cell.angle_gamma   90.00
#
_symmetry.space_group_name_H-M   'P 1'
#
loop_
_entity.id
_entity.type
_entity.pdbx_description
1 polymer ?
#
loop_
_entity_poly.entity_id
_entity_poly.type
_entity_poly.pdbx_seq_one_letter_code
_entity_poly.pdbx_strand_id
1 'polypeptide(L)'
;AKEAMRRCLKGLNKNDSFQIIRFSESAFSLGKAPIQATAENVRRGLRFVNDLKSGGGTMMIKGIEKALQMPHDDEKLKIISFMTDGYIGNEMEILKCIHKNRQQARVFSFGVGSSVNRYLIENMARVGRGAAAFVGLNSDAGEAVDQFYERAAKPALMDIKVDFGTVQVTDVYPKLMPDLFVGRPVIITGKFHGELPRRIKVSGRTGGKKVEFWIPVAQNKDALKHEGIRYVWARKKIADMNFAYANDASQAQLSKLVDFSIDNSVLCKYTAFLGVDSSYRTKGDRGVSVNVGVPVPDGVSYDTTVK
;
A
#
# COMPACT_ATOMS: atom_id res chain seq x y z
N ALA A 1 -10.02 9.05 -12.38
CA ALA A 1 -10.16 7.57 -12.48
C ALA A 1 -10.36 7.06 -13.92
N LYS A 2 -11.41 7.50 -14.66
CA LYS A 2 -11.68 6.97 -16.03
C LYS A 2 -10.51 7.07 -16.99
N GLU A 3 -9.82 8.21 -17.01
CA GLU A 3 -8.67 8.42 -17.90
C GLU A 3 -7.54 7.41 -17.60
N ALA A 4 -7.26 7.18 -16.32
CA ALA A 4 -6.30 6.17 -15.89
C ALA A 4 -6.67 4.77 -16.44
N MET A 5 -7.93 4.37 -16.31
CA MET A 5 -8.41 3.09 -16.83
C MET A 5 -8.28 2.99 -18.36
N ARG A 6 -8.56 4.07 -19.11
CA ARG A 6 -8.40 4.09 -20.57
C ARG A 6 -6.96 3.87 -20.97
N ARG A 7 -6.01 4.52 -20.28
CA ARG A 7 -4.57 4.35 -20.55
C ARG A 7 -4.11 2.94 -20.25
N CYS A 8 -4.48 2.39 -19.08
CA CYS A 8 -4.19 0.99 -18.76
C CYS A 8 -4.72 0.02 -19.83
N LEU A 9 -5.96 0.20 -20.31
CA LEU A 9 -6.56 -0.65 -21.35
C LEU A 9 -5.82 -0.57 -22.69
N LYS A 10 -5.34 0.62 -23.06
CA LYS A 10 -4.56 0.84 -24.29
C LYS A 10 -3.14 0.28 -24.20
N GLY A 11 -2.58 0.19 -23.00
CA GLY A 11 -1.24 -0.35 -22.74
C GLY A 11 -1.15 -1.88 -22.70
N LEU A 12 -2.28 -2.59 -22.67
CA LEU A 12 -2.31 -4.05 -22.62
C LEU A 12 -1.73 -4.69 -23.88
N ASN A 13 -0.96 -5.76 -23.70
CA ASN A 13 -0.47 -6.59 -24.80
C ASN A 13 -1.54 -7.59 -25.24
N LYS A 14 -1.46 -8.07 -26.48
CA LYS A 14 -2.40 -9.06 -27.05
C LYS A 14 -2.51 -10.38 -26.28
N ASN A 15 -1.50 -10.72 -25.47
CA ASN A 15 -1.46 -11.94 -24.65
C ASN A 15 -2.06 -11.71 -23.25
N ASP A 16 -2.33 -10.47 -22.88
CA ASP A 16 -2.92 -10.12 -21.60
C ASP A 16 -4.43 -10.42 -21.61
N SER A 17 -4.98 -10.63 -20.43
CA SER A 17 -6.41 -10.65 -20.19
C SER A 17 -6.77 -9.60 -19.16
N PHE A 18 -7.98 -9.05 -19.25
CA PHE A 18 -8.42 -7.99 -18.36
C PHE A 18 -9.88 -8.13 -17.97
N GLN A 19 -10.21 -7.50 -16.85
CA GLN A 19 -11.56 -7.32 -16.36
C GLN A 19 -11.70 -5.89 -15.83
N ILE A 20 -12.91 -5.34 -15.93
CA ILE A 20 -13.26 -4.07 -15.30
C ILE A 20 -14.38 -4.36 -14.30
N ILE A 21 -14.15 -4.01 -13.04
CA ILE A 21 -15.13 -4.15 -11.96
C ILE A 21 -15.44 -2.75 -11.44
N ARG A 22 -16.72 -2.39 -11.51
CA ARG A 22 -17.27 -1.22 -10.84
C ARG A 22 -17.78 -1.66 -9.47
N PHE A 23 -17.43 -0.91 -8.43
CA PHE A 23 -18.02 -1.04 -7.11
C PHE A 23 -18.82 0.23 -6.80
N SER A 24 -20.11 0.06 -6.51
CA SER A 24 -20.95 1.06 -5.84
C SER A 24 -21.79 0.30 -4.80
N GLU A 25 -23.12 0.43 -4.79
CA GLU A 25 -24.01 -0.41 -3.96
C GLU A 25 -23.99 -1.89 -4.36
N SER A 26 -23.67 -2.17 -5.63
CA SER A 26 -23.49 -3.51 -6.18
C SER A 26 -22.26 -3.57 -7.09
N ALA A 27 -21.65 -4.77 -7.21
CA ALA A 27 -20.42 -4.98 -7.97
C ALA A 27 -20.71 -5.44 -9.42
N PHE A 28 -20.75 -4.51 -10.37
CA PHE A 28 -20.92 -4.80 -11.80
C PHE A 28 -19.58 -5.03 -12.49
N SER A 29 -19.52 -6.01 -13.39
CA SER A 29 -18.30 -6.34 -14.15
C SER A 29 -18.57 -6.36 -15.65
N LEU A 30 -17.54 -6.09 -16.46
CA LEU A 30 -17.61 -6.12 -17.94
C LEU A 30 -18.07 -7.48 -18.47
N GLY A 31 -17.79 -8.55 -17.73
CA GLY A 31 -18.26 -9.91 -17.98
C GLY A 31 -18.15 -10.80 -16.74
N LYS A 32 -18.38 -12.10 -16.92
CA LYS A 32 -18.27 -13.12 -15.85
C LYS A 32 -16.82 -13.49 -15.52
N ALA A 33 -15.92 -13.41 -16.50
CA ALA A 33 -14.50 -13.75 -16.38
C ALA A 33 -13.64 -12.72 -17.13
N PRO A 34 -12.32 -12.64 -16.86
CA PRO A 34 -11.40 -11.83 -17.66
C PRO A 34 -11.46 -12.22 -19.14
N ILE A 35 -11.35 -11.23 -20.02
CA ILE A 35 -11.35 -11.40 -21.48
C ILE A 35 -9.99 -11.04 -22.06
N GLN A 36 -9.59 -11.69 -23.15
CA GLN A 36 -8.32 -11.39 -23.81
C GLN A 36 -8.30 -9.96 -24.37
N ALA A 37 -7.16 -9.29 -24.29
CA ALA A 37 -6.94 -7.93 -24.76
C ALA A 37 -6.82 -7.83 -26.30
N THR A 38 -7.81 -8.34 -27.03
CA THR A 38 -7.94 -8.10 -28.48
C THR A 38 -8.38 -6.66 -28.75
N ALA A 39 -8.09 -6.12 -29.93
CA ALA A 39 -8.51 -4.76 -30.29
C ALA A 39 -10.04 -4.55 -30.19
N GLU A 40 -10.84 -5.59 -30.41
CA GLU A 40 -12.28 -5.55 -30.20
C GLU A 40 -12.66 -5.49 -28.72
N ASN A 41 -12.09 -6.38 -27.90
CA ASN A 41 -12.36 -6.42 -26.47
C ASN A 41 -11.89 -5.14 -25.76
N VAL A 42 -10.73 -4.59 -26.15
CA VAL A 42 -10.24 -3.30 -25.64
C VAL A 42 -11.24 -2.18 -25.97
N ARG A 43 -11.77 -2.12 -27.21
CA ARG A 43 -12.84 -1.16 -27.57
C ARG A 43 -14.09 -1.35 -26.72
N ARG A 44 -14.49 -2.60 -26.45
CA ARG A 44 -15.62 -2.93 -25.55
C ARG A 44 -15.36 -2.46 -24.11
N GLY A 45 -14.14 -2.67 -23.59
CA GLY A 45 -13.72 -2.19 -22.27
C GLY A 45 -13.73 -0.67 -22.18
N LEU A 46 -13.23 0.03 -23.21
CA LEU A 46 -13.24 1.49 -23.27
C LEU A 46 -14.66 2.08 -23.25
N ARG A 47 -15.62 1.44 -23.96
CA ARG A 47 -17.04 1.82 -23.88
C ARG A 47 -17.58 1.65 -22.45
N PHE A 48 -17.34 0.50 -21.84
CA PHE A 48 -17.74 0.24 -20.46
C PHE A 48 -17.19 1.28 -19.48
N VAL A 49 -15.92 1.69 -19.62
CA VAL A 49 -15.32 2.77 -18.79
C VAL A 49 -16.01 4.11 -19.00
N ASN A 50 -16.36 4.45 -20.24
CA ASN A 50 -17.04 5.71 -20.55
C ASN A 50 -18.43 5.76 -19.90
N ASP A 51 -19.13 4.62 -19.85
CA ASP A 51 -20.48 4.49 -19.28
C ASP A 51 -20.51 4.42 -17.75
N LEU A 52 -19.35 4.31 -17.09
CA LEU A 52 -19.28 4.38 -15.62
C LEU A 52 -19.80 5.74 -15.14
N LYS A 53 -20.81 5.76 -14.27
CA LYS A 53 -21.30 6.98 -13.61
C LYS A 53 -20.83 6.98 -12.16
N SER A 54 -20.48 8.12 -11.56
CA SER A 54 -20.35 8.19 -10.10
C SER A 54 -21.76 8.12 -9.48
N GLY A 55 -21.93 7.36 -8.38
CA GLY A 55 -23.21 7.27 -7.68
C GLY A 55 -23.40 5.99 -6.87
N GLY A 56 -24.08 6.13 -5.72
CA GLY A 56 -24.33 5.09 -4.72
C GLY A 56 -23.28 5.05 -3.59
N GLY A 57 -23.55 4.31 -2.52
CA GLY A 57 -22.57 4.02 -1.47
C GLY A 57 -21.35 3.24 -1.96
N THR A 58 -20.31 3.15 -1.11
CA THR A 58 -19.03 2.52 -1.46
C THR A 58 -18.91 1.13 -0.81
N MET A 59 -19.51 0.08 -1.41
CA MET A 59 -19.30 -1.31 -0.95
C MET A 59 -17.98 -1.89 -1.51
N MET A 60 -16.88 -1.22 -1.18
CA MET A 60 -15.54 -1.54 -1.69
C MET A 60 -15.13 -3.00 -1.47
N ILE A 61 -15.44 -3.51 -0.27
CA ILE A 61 -15.08 -4.86 0.14
C ILE A 61 -15.58 -5.92 -0.86
N LYS A 62 -16.83 -5.78 -1.34
CA LYS A 62 -17.43 -6.70 -2.33
C LYS A 62 -16.70 -6.63 -3.67
N GLY A 63 -16.30 -5.44 -4.10
CA GLY A 63 -15.52 -5.25 -5.33
C GLY A 63 -14.14 -5.90 -5.23
N ILE A 64 -13.47 -5.75 -4.09
CA ILE A 64 -12.16 -6.34 -3.80
C ILE A 64 -12.27 -7.87 -3.73
N GLU A 65 -13.23 -8.42 -2.99
CA GLU A 65 -13.47 -9.86 -2.91
C GLU A 65 -13.70 -10.46 -4.29
N LYS A 66 -14.56 -9.83 -5.10
CA LYS A 66 -14.83 -10.26 -6.47
C LYS A 66 -13.56 -10.24 -7.32
N ALA A 67 -12.73 -9.20 -7.22
CA ALA A 67 -11.46 -9.12 -7.95
C ALA A 67 -10.47 -10.22 -7.52
N LEU A 68 -10.36 -10.47 -6.22
CA LEU A 68 -9.45 -11.48 -5.65
C LEU A 68 -9.89 -12.89 -6.04
N GLN A 69 -11.19 -13.18 -6.02
CA GLN A 69 -11.76 -14.51 -6.35
C GLN A 69 -11.86 -14.80 -7.85
N MET A 70 -11.66 -13.81 -8.72
CA MET A 70 -11.77 -14.04 -10.16
C MET A 70 -10.78 -15.08 -10.68
N PRO A 71 -11.22 -15.94 -11.62
CA PRO A 71 -10.35 -16.94 -12.23
C PRO A 71 -9.17 -16.24 -12.91
N HIS A 72 -8.00 -16.84 -12.77
CA HIS A 72 -6.78 -16.36 -13.41
C HIS A 72 -5.96 -17.55 -13.88
N ASP A 73 -5.13 -17.27 -14.88
CA ASP A 73 -4.12 -18.18 -15.38
C ASP A 73 -2.92 -18.12 -14.42
N ASP A 74 -2.58 -19.24 -13.79
CA ASP A 74 -1.48 -19.34 -12.82
C ASP A 74 -0.10 -19.08 -13.44
N GLU A 75 0.02 -19.17 -14.79
CA GLU A 75 1.25 -18.81 -15.50
C GLU A 75 1.40 -17.29 -15.69
N LYS A 76 0.32 -16.52 -15.46
CA LYS A 76 0.30 -15.07 -15.64
C LYS A 76 0.26 -14.35 -14.30
N LEU A 77 0.96 -13.22 -14.24
CA LEU A 77 0.90 -12.34 -13.07
C LEU A 77 -0.48 -11.68 -12.98
N LYS A 78 -1.26 -12.03 -11.96
CA LYS A 78 -2.53 -11.36 -11.66
C LYS A 78 -2.27 -10.01 -11.00
N ILE A 79 -2.55 -8.92 -11.72
CA ILE A 79 -2.48 -7.55 -11.20
C ILE A 79 -3.90 -7.04 -10.97
N ILE A 80 -4.19 -6.61 -9.74
CA ILE A 80 -5.44 -5.94 -9.37
C ILE A 80 -5.12 -4.48 -9.12
N SER A 81 -5.62 -3.60 -9.99
CA SER A 81 -5.46 -2.15 -9.82
C SER A 81 -6.73 -1.54 -9.24
N PHE A 82 -6.63 -1.06 -8.02
CA PHE A 82 -7.67 -0.35 -7.31
C PHE A 82 -7.55 1.15 -7.57
N MET A 83 -8.66 1.83 -7.91
CA MET A 83 -8.67 3.29 -8.16
C MET A 83 -9.82 3.92 -7.38
N THR A 84 -9.54 4.94 -6.58
CA THR A 84 -10.54 5.69 -5.82
C THR A 84 -10.22 7.18 -5.79
N ASP A 85 -11.28 7.98 -5.74
CA ASP A 85 -11.27 9.43 -5.59
C ASP A 85 -11.99 9.91 -4.32
N GLY A 86 -12.40 9.00 -3.44
CA GLY A 86 -13.23 9.32 -2.29
C GLY A 86 -12.77 8.68 -0.97
N TYR A 87 -13.50 9.03 0.09
CA TYR A 87 -13.32 8.44 1.41
C TYR A 87 -13.96 7.06 1.50
N ILE A 88 -13.31 6.20 2.27
CA ILE A 88 -13.62 4.79 2.37
C ILE A 88 -13.54 4.44 3.85
N GLY A 89 -14.65 3.96 4.41
CA GLY A 89 -14.68 3.36 5.73
C GLY A 89 -14.24 1.89 5.69
N ASN A 90 -14.11 1.27 6.86
CA ASN A 90 -13.77 -0.14 7.04
C ASN A 90 -12.39 -0.52 6.47
N GLU A 91 -11.39 0.37 6.62
CA GLU A 91 -10.04 0.16 6.09
C GLU A 91 -9.47 -1.18 6.53
N MET A 92 -9.66 -1.55 7.79
CA MET A 92 -9.05 -2.76 8.33
C MET A 92 -9.69 -4.05 7.82
N GLU A 93 -10.99 -4.06 7.57
CA GLU A 93 -11.67 -5.17 6.94
C GLU A 93 -11.13 -5.41 5.52
N ILE A 94 -10.99 -4.32 4.76
CA ILE A 94 -10.40 -4.33 3.41
C ILE A 94 -8.98 -4.89 3.43
N LEU A 95 -8.12 -4.37 4.32
CA LEU A 95 -6.73 -4.78 4.39
C LEU A 95 -6.59 -6.26 4.80
N LYS A 96 -7.41 -6.75 5.73
CA LYS A 96 -7.47 -8.17 6.11
C LYS A 96 -7.94 -9.05 4.96
N CYS A 97 -8.99 -8.63 4.24
CA CYS A 97 -9.50 -9.35 3.08
C CYS A 97 -8.43 -9.52 2.00
N ILE A 98 -7.70 -8.45 1.66
CA ILE A 98 -6.60 -8.53 0.70
C ILE A 98 -5.51 -9.45 1.22
N HIS A 99 -5.06 -9.27 2.47
CA HIS A 99 -3.98 -10.07 3.03
C HIS A 99 -4.30 -11.58 3.01
N LYS A 100 -5.54 -11.95 3.35
CA LYS A 100 -6.02 -13.33 3.39
C LYS A 100 -6.23 -13.93 2.00
N ASN A 101 -6.82 -13.17 1.08
CA ASN A 101 -7.36 -13.72 -0.17
C ASN A 101 -6.53 -13.42 -1.42
N ARG A 102 -5.48 -12.57 -1.35
CA ARG A 102 -4.71 -12.18 -2.55
C ARG A 102 -4.01 -13.34 -3.26
N GLN A 103 -3.68 -14.42 -2.57
CA GLN A 103 -2.87 -15.51 -3.14
C GLN A 103 -1.63 -14.95 -3.86
N GLN A 104 -1.45 -15.22 -5.15
CA GLN A 104 -0.35 -14.68 -5.97
C GLN A 104 -0.64 -13.29 -6.56
N ALA A 105 -1.85 -12.76 -6.42
CA ALA A 105 -2.22 -11.47 -6.96
C ALA A 105 -1.41 -10.33 -6.34
N ARG A 106 -1.08 -9.35 -7.16
CA ARG A 106 -0.50 -8.07 -6.72
C ARG A 106 -1.57 -7.00 -6.73
N VAL A 107 -1.82 -6.39 -5.57
CA VAL A 107 -2.77 -5.30 -5.45
C VAL A 107 -2.03 -3.97 -5.52
N PHE A 108 -2.38 -3.20 -6.52
CA PHE A 108 -1.93 -1.86 -6.79
C PHE A 108 -3.05 -0.90 -6.45
N SER A 109 -2.72 0.25 -5.88
CA SER A 109 -3.73 1.19 -5.39
C SER A 109 -3.43 2.61 -5.87
N PHE A 110 -4.45 3.26 -6.38
CA PHE A 110 -4.39 4.62 -6.91
C PHE A 110 -5.35 5.51 -6.15
N GLY A 111 -4.79 6.52 -5.50
CA GLY A 111 -5.57 7.65 -5.01
C GLY A 111 -5.59 8.77 -6.04
N VAL A 112 -6.77 9.18 -6.49
CA VAL A 112 -6.96 10.29 -7.43
C VAL A 112 -7.63 11.46 -6.70
N GLY A 113 -7.06 12.65 -6.79
CA GLY A 113 -7.57 13.86 -6.15
C GLY A 113 -6.81 14.25 -4.88
N SER A 114 -7.29 15.29 -4.21
CA SER A 114 -6.68 15.89 -3.00
C SER A 114 -6.98 15.11 -1.71
N SER A 115 -8.07 14.34 -1.67
CA SER A 115 -8.71 13.93 -0.41
C SER A 115 -8.82 12.42 -0.23
N VAL A 116 -7.92 11.67 -0.85
CA VAL A 116 -7.91 10.21 -0.77
C VAL A 116 -7.42 9.73 0.60
N ASN A 117 -7.98 8.63 1.08
CA ASN A 117 -7.51 7.94 2.28
C ASN A 117 -6.12 7.31 2.01
N ARG A 118 -5.05 8.11 2.16
CA ARG A 118 -3.66 7.67 1.91
C ARG A 118 -3.27 6.46 2.73
N TYR A 119 -3.71 6.40 3.99
CA TYR A 119 -3.46 5.25 4.87
C TYR A 119 -3.99 3.96 4.24
N LEU A 120 -5.24 3.96 3.78
CA LEU A 120 -5.82 2.79 3.12
C LEU A 120 -5.07 2.46 1.83
N ILE A 121 -4.82 3.44 0.97
CA ILE A 121 -4.15 3.23 -0.33
C ILE A 121 -2.75 2.65 -0.15
N GLU A 122 -1.93 3.22 0.71
CA GLU A 122 -0.57 2.71 0.97
C GLU A 122 -0.59 1.31 1.57
N ASN A 123 -1.49 1.06 2.52
CA ASN A 123 -1.56 -0.25 3.16
C ASN A 123 -2.15 -1.31 2.23
N MET A 124 -3.09 -0.99 1.33
CA MET A 124 -3.60 -1.92 0.31
C MET A 124 -2.46 -2.40 -0.60
N ALA A 125 -1.62 -1.47 -1.07
CA ALA A 125 -0.44 -1.80 -1.86
C ALA A 125 0.54 -2.68 -1.06
N ARG A 126 0.77 -2.33 0.21
CA ARG A 126 1.65 -3.09 1.10
C ARG A 126 1.17 -4.52 1.29
N VAL A 127 -0.07 -4.72 1.77
CA VAL A 127 -0.62 -6.07 2.02
C VAL A 127 -0.81 -6.87 0.74
N GLY A 128 -1.04 -6.15 -0.36
CA GLY A 128 -1.15 -6.64 -1.73
C GLY A 128 0.17 -6.92 -2.44
N ARG A 129 1.33 -6.62 -1.83
CA ARG A 129 2.67 -6.71 -2.47
C ARG A 129 2.79 -5.94 -3.79
N GLY A 130 2.01 -4.88 -3.97
CA GLY A 130 2.07 -3.99 -5.13
C GLY A 130 2.59 -2.60 -4.77
N ALA A 131 2.15 -1.59 -5.53
CA ALA A 131 2.54 -0.20 -5.36
C ALA A 131 1.33 0.73 -5.20
N ALA A 132 1.51 1.79 -4.43
CA ALA A 132 0.57 2.90 -4.32
C ALA A 132 1.03 4.06 -5.20
N ALA A 133 0.10 4.72 -5.87
CA ALA A 133 0.32 5.99 -6.56
C ALA A 133 -0.76 7.01 -6.22
N PHE A 134 -0.37 8.28 -6.29
CA PHE A 134 -1.22 9.41 -6.00
C PHE A 134 -1.20 10.36 -7.20
N VAL A 135 -2.39 10.72 -7.66
CA VAL A 135 -2.59 11.67 -8.75
C VAL A 135 -3.33 12.86 -8.18
N GLY A 136 -2.65 14.00 -8.04
CA GLY A 136 -3.28 15.25 -7.60
C GLY A 136 -4.19 15.87 -8.66
N LEU A 137 -5.03 16.82 -8.25
CA LEU A 137 -5.98 17.52 -9.14
C LEU A 137 -5.30 18.30 -10.26
N ASN A 138 -4.10 18.84 -9.99
CA ASN A 138 -3.34 19.68 -10.93
C ASN A 138 -2.23 18.93 -11.67
N SER A 139 -2.06 17.63 -11.43
CA SER A 139 -1.09 16.80 -12.15
C SER A 139 -1.72 16.23 -13.41
N ASP A 140 -0.94 16.08 -14.48
CA ASP A 140 -1.37 15.32 -15.64
C ASP A 140 -1.60 13.86 -15.20
N ALA A 141 -2.88 13.53 -15.02
CA ALA A 141 -3.31 12.21 -14.62
C ALA A 141 -2.86 11.14 -15.61
N GLY A 142 -2.60 11.53 -16.86
CA GLY A 142 -2.07 10.67 -17.90
C GLY A 142 -0.65 10.22 -17.63
N GLU A 143 0.27 11.16 -17.42
CA GLU A 143 1.69 10.85 -17.18
C GLU A 143 1.87 10.04 -15.89
N ALA A 144 1.18 10.43 -14.81
CA ALA A 144 1.27 9.72 -13.54
C ALA A 144 0.78 8.26 -13.64
N VAL A 145 -0.24 8.01 -14.46
CA VAL A 145 -0.75 6.66 -14.72
C VAL A 145 0.19 5.87 -15.61
N ASP A 146 0.77 6.49 -16.63
CA ASP A 146 1.71 5.82 -17.53
C ASP A 146 2.97 5.41 -16.78
N GLN A 147 3.57 6.33 -16.00
CA GLN A 147 4.73 6.02 -15.15
C GLN A 147 4.40 4.90 -14.17
N PHE A 148 3.19 4.89 -13.60
CA PHE A 148 2.79 3.81 -12.72
C PHE A 148 2.63 2.49 -13.48
N TYR A 149 1.93 2.51 -14.61
CA TYR A 149 1.69 1.32 -15.42
C TYR A 149 3.02 0.70 -15.87
N GLU A 150 3.95 1.51 -16.37
CA GLU A 150 5.29 1.03 -16.75
C GLU A 150 6.04 0.37 -15.59
N ARG A 151 5.94 0.95 -14.39
CA ARG A 151 6.58 0.40 -13.18
C ARG A 151 5.87 -0.85 -12.66
N ALA A 152 4.54 -0.86 -12.69
CA ALA A 152 3.69 -1.91 -12.16
C ALA A 152 3.63 -3.15 -13.08
N ALA A 153 3.61 -2.93 -14.40
CA ALA A 153 3.54 -3.98 -15.41
C ALA A 153 4.87 -4.77 -15.54
N LYS A 154 5.97 -4.24 -15.01
CA LYS A 154 7.31 -4.82 -15.15
C LYS A 154 7.97 -4.99 -13.77
N PRO A 155 7.56 -5.98 -12.95
CA PRO A 155 8.31 -6.31 -11.75
C PRO A 155 9.71 -6.79 -12.15
N ALA A 156 10.74 -6.17 -11.56
CA ALA A 156 12.13 -6.55 -11.79
C ALA A 156 12.47 -7.86 -11.05
N LEU A 157 11.96 -8.02 -9.82
CA LEU A 157 12.15 -9.20 -9.00
C LEU A 157 10.97 -9.41 -8.05
N MET A 158 10.32 -10.57 -8.14
CA MET A 158 9.22 -10.97 -7.27
C MET A 158 9.64 -12.02 -6.25
N ASP A 159 8.87 -12.20 -5.19
CA ASP A 159 9.08 -13.26 -4.19
C ASP A 159 10.49 -13.23 -3.59
N ILE A 160 10.92 -12.00 -3.28
CA ILE A 160 12.25 -11.71 -2.77
C ILE A 160 12.47 -12.45 -1.46
N LYS A 161 13.61 -13.11 -1.36
CA LYS A 161 14.14 -13.71 -0.14
C LYS A 161 15.58 -13.28 0.03
N VAL A 162 15.92 -12.90 1.25
CA VAL A 162 17.28 -12.51 1.63
C VAL A 162 17.82 -13.56 2.58
N ASP A 163 18.97 -14.11 2.23
CA ASP A 163 19.75 -15.04 3.04
C ASP A 163 20.98 -14.29 3.56
N PHE A 164 20.99 -14.08 4.88
CA PHE A 164 22.03 -13.37 5.60
C PHE A 164 23.21 -14.27 6.01
N GLY A 165 23.22 -15.54 5.58
CA GLY A 165 24.25 -16.51 5.92
C GLY A 165 24.23 -16.88 7.40
N THR A 166 25.39 -16.81 8.05
CA THR A 166 25.56 -17.18 9.46
C THR A 166 25.20 -16.05 10.44
N VAL A 167 24.86 -14.87 9.94
CA VAL A 167 24.57 -13.71 10.79
C VAL A 167 23.19 -13.84 11.42
N GLN A 168 23.12 -13.67 12.73
CA GLN A 168 21.86 -13.68 13.46
C GLN A 168 21.14 -12.35 13.24
N VAL A 169 20.18 -12.35 12.32
CA VAL A 169 19.34 -11.18 12.01
C VAL A 169 17.96 -11.35 12.65
N THR A 170 17.52 -10.35 13.40
CA THR A 170 16.23 -10.30 14.09
C THR A 170 15.49 -9.00 13.76
N ASP A 171 14.20 -8.93 14.12
CA ASP A 171 13.41 -7.70 13.92
C ASP A 171 13.48 -7.16 12.48
N VAL A 172 13.47 -8.04 11.46
CA VAL A 172 13.49 -7.64 10.05
C VAL A 172 12.12 -7.11 9.64
N TYR A 173 12.13 -5.94 9.00
CA TYR A 173 10.96 -5.22 8.51
C TYR A 173 11.19 -4.64 7.11
N PRO A 174 10.14 -4.54 6.27
CA PRO A 174 8.75 -4.95 6.56
C PRO A 174 8.61 -6.47 6.69
N LYS A 175 7.66 -6.95 7.50
CA LYS A 175 7.42 -8.39 7.67
C LYS A 175 6.92 -9.05 6.40
N LEU A 176 6.05 -8.35 5.68
CA LEU A 176 5.63 -8.73 4.34
C LEU A 176 6.63 -8.18 3.33
N MET A 177 7.43 -9.08 2.74
CA MET A 177 8.46 -8.69 1.78
C MET A 177 7.82 -8.13 0.49
N PRO A 178 8.14 -6.88 0.09
CA PRO A 178 7.65 -6.31 -1.15
C PRO A 178 8.39 -6.92 -2.35
N ASP A 179 7.77 -6.78 -3.51
CA ASP A 179 8.45 -7.04 -4.78
C ASP A 179 9.23 -5.80 -5.23
N LEU A 180 10.28 -6.02 -6.03
CA LEU A 180 11.07 -4.97 -6.64
C LEU A 180 10.45 -4.57 -7.97
N PHE A 181 9.99 -3.33 -8.04
CA PHE A 181 9.49 -2.70 -9.26
C PHE A 181 10.51 -1.69 -9.78
N VAL A 182 10.57 -1.51 -11.10
CA VAL A 182 11.48 -0.54 -11.72
C VAL A 182 11.25 0.85 -11.12
N GLY A 183 12.34 1.56 -10.82
CA GLY A 183 12.29 2.91 -10.26
C GLY A 183 11.88 2.99 -8.78
N ARG A 184 11.71 1.86 -8.07
CA ARG A 184 11.41 1.83 -6.63
C ARG A 184 12.36 0.90 -5.89
N PRO A 185 13.20 1.41 -4.96
CA PRO A 185 14.05 0.55 -4.17
C PRO A 185 13.23 -0.28 -3.17
N VAL A 186 13.66 -1.51 -2.94
CA VAL A 186 13.22 -2.31 -1.79
C VAL A 186 14.14 -2.01 -0.62
N ILE A 187 13.58 -1.46 0.45
CA ILE A 187 14.31 -1.12 1.67
C ILE A 187 13.90 -2.09 2.77
N ILE A 188 14.88 -2.86 3.26
CA ILE A 188 14.73 -3.80 4.36
C ILE A 188 15.59 -3.29 5.52
N THR A 189 15.02 -3.24 6.72
CA THR A 189 15.70 -2.84 7.94
C THR A 189 15.58 -3.95 8.97
N GLY A 190 16.64 -4.25 9.70
CA GLY A 190 16.62 -5.24 10.76
C GLY A 190 17.73 -4.99 11.77
N LYS A 191 17.72 -5.79 12.83
CA LYS A 191 18.81 -5.85 13.81
C LYS A 191 19.66 -7.06 13.52
N PHE A 192 20.94 -6.98 13.83
CA PHE A 192 21.85 -8.11 13.71
C PHE A 192 22.78 -8.18 14.93
N HIS A 193 23.27 -9.37 15.23
CA HIS A 193 24.32 -9.59 16.22
C HIS A 193 25.53 -10.26 15.57
N GLY A 194 26.73 -9.87 16.01
CA GLY A 194 27.99 -10.35 15.46
C GLY A 194 28.47 -9.51 14.27
N GLU A 195 29.38 -10.08 13.49
CA GLU A 195 29.99 -9.41 12.34
C GLU A 195 29.11 -9.56 11.09
N LEU A 196 29.00 -8.49 10.29
CA LEU A 196 28.28 -8.54 9.01
C LEU A 196 29.04 -9.43 8.01
N PRO A 197 28.34 -10.22 7.18
CA PRO A 197 29.01 -11.01 6.16
C PRO A 197 29.55 -10.07 5.08
N ARG A 198 30.56 -10.48 4.30
CA ARG A 198 31.05 -9.67 3.16
C ARG A 198 29.99 -9.50 2.06
N ARG A 199 29.09 -10.48 1.94
CA ARG A 199 28.02 -10.52 0.95
C ARG A 199 26.80 -11.24 1.52
N ILE A 200 25.61 -10.83 1.08
CA ILE A 200 24.34 -11.52 1.34
C ILE A 200 23.78 -12.06 0.04
N LYS A 201 23.04 -13.17 0.10
CA LYS A 201 22.40 -13.75 -1.08
C LYS A 201 20.97 -13.27 -1.17
N VAL A 202 20.59 -12.73 -2.32
CA VAL A 202 19.22 -12.37 -2.64
C VAL A 202 18.71 -13.30 -3.72
N SER A 203 17.49 -13.79 -3.54
CA SER A 203 16.81 -14.66 -4.49
C SER A 203 15.39 -14.18 -4.74
N GLY A 204 14.85 -14.53 -5.90
CA GLY A 204 13.47 -14.22 -6.26
C GLY A 204 13.11 -14.81 -7.61
N ARG A 205 12.07 -14.27 -8.24
CA ARG A 205 11.58 -14.68 -9.56
C ARG A 205 11.51 -13.50 -10.51
N THR A 206 11.96 -13.69 -11.75
CA THR A 206 11.82 -12.72 -12.84
C THR A 206 11.43 -13.47 -14.11
N GLY A 207 10.40 -12.99 -14.83
CA GLY A 207 9.85 -13.70 -15.99
C GLY A 207 9.50 -15.17 -15.73
N GLY A 208 8.98 -15.49 -14.53
CA GLY A 208 8.66 -16.86 -14.10
C GLY A 208 9.86 -17.70 -13.62
N LYS A 209 11.10 -17.32 -13.96
CA LYS A 209 12.33 -18.05 -13.61
C LYS A 209 12.89 -17.62 -12.27
N LYS A 210 13.44 -18.57 -11.51
CA LYS A 210 14.17 -18.28 -10.28
C LYS A 210 15.52 -17.65 -10.62
N VAL A 211 15.89 -16.59 -9.93
CA VAL A 211 17.20 -15.94 -10.04
C VAL A 211 17.79 -15.73 -8.65
N GLU A 212 19.12 -15.79 -8.57
CA GLU A 212 19.88 -15.60 -7.35
C GLU A 212 21.13 -14.77 -7.65
N PHE A 213 21.46 -13.84 -6.76
CA PHE A 213 22.66 -13.02 -6.88
C PHE A 213 23.18 -12.60 -5.50
N TRP A 214 24.45 -12.24 -5.43
CA TRP A 214 25.12 -11.82 -4.21
C TRP A 214 25.25 -10.29 -4.19
N ILE A 215 24.86 -9.67 -3.07
CA ILE A 215 25.01 -8.24 -2.84
C ILE A 215 26.18 -8.02 -1.87
N PRO A 216 27.18 -7.19 -2.21
CA PRO A 216 28.25 -6.83 -1.28
C PRO A 216 27.69 -6.00 -0.11
N VAL A 217 28.14 -6.32 1.10
CA VAL A 217 27.75 -5.57 2.31
C VAL A 217 28.85 -4.57 2.63
N ALA A 218 28.50 -3.29 2.67
CA ALA A 218 29.40 -2.23 3.09
C ALA A 218 29.86 -2.46 4.54
N GLN A 219 31.16 -2.59 4.74
CA GLN A 219 31.79 -2.78 6.05
C GLN A 219 32.05 -1.42 6.70
N ASN A 220 31.00 -0.63 6.90
CA ASN A 220 31.14 0.70 7.49
C ASN A 220 31.05 0.60 9.02
N LYS A 221 32.19 0.67 9.71
CA LYS A 221 32.27 0.64 11.18
C LYS A 221 31.64 1.89 11.83
N ASP A 222 31.57 3.01 11.11
CA ASP A 222 30.90 4.23 11.57
C ASP A 222 29.37 4.18 11.38
N ALA A 223 28.84 3.14 10.70
CA ALA A 223 27.39 3.02 10.48
C ALA A 223 26.57 2.98 11.77
N LEU A 224 27.18 2.51 12.87
CA LEU A 224 26.57 2.49 14.21
C LEU A 224 26.40 3.88 14.82
N LYS A 225 27.06 4.91 14.28
CA LYS A 225 26.89 6.32 14.70
C LYS A 225 25.67 6.99 14.06
N HIS A 226 25.04 6.36 13.06
CA HIS A 226 23.89 6.92 12.36
C HIS A 226 22.57 6.56 13.06
N GLU A 227 22.18 7.38 14.04
CA GLU A 227 20.93 7.19 14.80
C GLU A 227 19.67 7.23 13.92
N GLY A 228 19.72 7.88 12.75
CA GLY A 228 18.60 7.97 11.80
C GLY A 228 18.02 6.60 11.39
N ILE A 229 18.87 5.57 11.25
CA ILE A 229 18.44 4.22 10.85
C ILE A 229 17.52 3.60 11.91
N ARG A 230 17.76 3.89 13.20
CA ARG A 230 16.91 3.43 14.31
C ARG A 230 15.47 3.90 14.12
N TYR A 231 15.27 5.17 13.75
CA TYR A 231 13.93 5.73 13.55
C TYR A 231 13.24 5.15 12.31
N VAL A 232 13.98 4.89 11.22
CA VAL A 232 13.44 4.19 10.04
C VAL A 232 12.96 2.80 10.42
N TRP A 233 13.80 2.03 11.12
CA TRP A 233 13.44 0.69 11.61
C TRP A 233 12.23 0.73 12.55
N ALA A 234 12.22 1.65 13.53
CA ALA A 234 11.14 1.77 14.51
C ALA A 234 9.80 2.15 13.85
N ARG A 235 9.79 3.06 12.87
CA ARG A 235 8.59 3.38 12.07
C ARG A 235 8.05 2.17 11.32
N LYS A 236 8.93 1.34 10.73
CA LYS A 236 8.51 0.11 10.04
C LYS A 236 7.94 -0.92 11.02
N LYS A 237 8.56 -1.09 12.19
CA LYS A 237 8.05 -1.95 13.27
C LYS A 237 6.67 -1.50 13.74
N ILE A 238 6.47 -0.22 14.04
CA ILE A 238 5.16 0.36 14.39
C ILE A 238 4.13 0.10 13.28
N ALA A 239 4.51 0.29 12.02
CA ALA A 239 3.60 0.05 10.90
C ALA A 239 3.18 -1.43 10.79
N ASP A 240 4.05 -2.39 11.10
CA ASP A 240 3.70 -3.83 11.17
C ASP A 240 2.86 -4.15 12.44
N MET A 241 3.17 -3.55 13.59
CA MET A 241 2.37 -3.71 14.82
C MET A 241 0.96 -3.17 14.65
N ASN A 242 0.80 -1.96 14.10
CA ASN A 242 -0.51 -1.37 13.79
C ASN A 242 -1.34 -2.30 12.89
N PHE A 243 -0.72 -2.90 11.87
CA PHE A 243 -1.40 -3.84 10.99
C PHE A 243 -1.83 -5.12 11.74
N ALA A 244 -0.96 -5.66 12.60
CA ALA A 244 -1.26 -6.85 13.39
C ALA A 244 -2.35 -6.62 14.45
N TYR A 245 -2.46 -5.40 14.98
CA TYR A 245 -3.30 -5.04 16.13
C TYR A 245 -4.66 -4.44 15.75
N ALA A 246 -4.95 -4.35 14.46
CA ALA A 246 -5.93 -3.39 13.97
C ALA A 246 -7.40 -3.56 14.39
N ASN A 247 -7.86 -4.74 14.83
CA ASN A 247 -9.26 -4.92 15.29
C ASN A 247 -9.42 -5.61 16.65
N ASP A 248 -8.46 -6.42 17.09
CA ASP A 248 -8.60 -7.27 18.30
C ASP A 248 -7.30 -7.27 19.12
N ALA A 249 -6.67 -6.10 19.23
CA ALA A 249 -5.52 -5.97 20.09
C ALA A 249 -5.94 -6.12 21.55
N SER A 250 -5.36 -7.10 22.25
CA SER A 250 -5.48 -7.14 23.69
C SER A 250 -4.85 -5.88 24.30
N GLN A 251 -5.30 -5.51 25.50
CA GLN A 251 -4.69 -4.39 26.25
C GLN A 251 -3.17 -4.56 26.38
N ALA A 252 -2.69 -5.80 26.52
CA ALA A 252 -1.27 -6.10 26.55
C ALA A 252 -0.54 -5.81 25.23
N GLN A 253 -1.19 -6.02 24.07
CA GLN A 253 -0.62 -5.69 22.76
C GLN A 253 -0.59 -4.17 22.52
N LEU A 254 -1.65 -3.47 22.93
CA LEU A 254 -1.72 -2.01 22.87
C LEU A 254 -0.66 -1.37 23.76
N SER A 255 -0.50 -1.83 25.01
CA SER A 255 0.58 -1.39 25.90
C SER A 255 1.93 -1.54 25.24
N LYS A 256 2.25 -2.73 24.69
CA LYS A 256 3.51 -2.97 23.99
C LYS A 256 3.77 -2.01 22.82
N LEU A 257 2.73 -1.62 22.08
CA LEU A 257 2.85 -0.63 21.00
C LEU A 257 3.14 0.77 21.54
N VAL A 258 2.45 1.17 22.60
CA VAL A 258 2.64 2.47 23.26
C VAL A 258 4.04 2.54 23.87
N ASP A 259 4.43 1.53 24.65
CA ASP A 259 5.76 1.43 25.27
C ASP A 259 6.85 1.51 24.21
N PHE A 260 6.73 0.71 23.13
CA PHE A 260 7.70 0.75 22.03
C PHE A 260 7.77 2.13 21.34
N SER A 261 6.62 2.80 21.17
CA SER A 261 6.51 4.13 20.59
C SER A 261 7.23 5.18 21.44
N ILE A 262 7.01 5.14 22.76
CA ILE A 262 7.64 6.03 23.74
C ILE A 262 9.16 5.77 23.79
N ASP A 263 9.58 4.52 23.98
CA ASP A 263 10.99 4.11 24.09
C ASP A 263 11.83 4.51 22.88
N ASN A 264 11.21 4.59 21.70
CA ASN A 264 11.88 4.95 20.45
C ASN A 264 11.57 6.36 19.96
N SER A 265 10.76 7.14 20.70
CA SER A 265 10.35 8.49 20.32
C SER A 265 9.80 8.54 18.88
N VAL A 266 8.97 7.56 18.51
CA VAL A 266 8.30 7.49 17.21
C VAL A 266 6.80 7.40 17.44
N LEU A 267 6.03 8.34 16.89
CA LEU A 267 4.57 8.37 17.00
C LEU A 267 3.91 7.08 16.49
N CYS A 268 2.88 6.65 17.19
CA CYS A 268 1.90 5.67 16.74
C CYS A 268 0.49 6.25 16.87
N LYS A 269 -0.55 5.48 16.52
CA LYS A 269 -1.95 5.92 16.59
C LYS A 269 -2.40 6.31 18.02
N TYR A 270 -1.67 5.85 19.03
CA TYR A 270 -2.03 5.99 20.45
C TYR A 270 -1.10 6.93 21.22
N THR A 271 -0.14 7.58 20.56
CA THR A 271 0.80 8.50 21.18
C THR A 271 0.81 9.85 20.45
N ALA A 272 1.17 10.90 21.17
CA ALA A 272 1.29 12.26 20.65
C ALA A 272 2.50 12.94 21.25
N PHE A 273 3.11 13.88 20.51
CA PHE A 273 4.07 14.81 21.09
C PHE A 273 3.32 16.03 21.63
N LEU A 274 3.52 16.33 22.91
CA LEU A 274 2.97 17.50 23.55
C LEU A 274 4.06 18.56 23.68
N GLY A 275 3.90 19.68 22.97
CA GLY A 275 4.68 20.89 23.23
C GLY A 275 4.07 21.64 24.40
N VAL A 276 4.82 21.83 25.47
CA VAL A 276 4.41 22.65 26.62
C VAL A 276 5.16 23.97 26.54
N ASP A 277 4.43 25.06 26.30
CA ASP A 277 4.98 26.41 26.35
C ASP A 277 4.96 26.93 27.79
N SER A 278 6.14 27.11 28.37
CA SER A 278 6.31 27.62 29.74
C SER A 278 6.16 29.14 29.84
N SER A 279 6.05 29.87 28.72
CA SER A 279 5.97 31.34 28.69
C SER A 279 4.60 31.89 29.12
N TYR A 280 3.56 31.05 29.07
CA TYR A 280 2.20 31.45 29.42
C TYR A 280 1.49 30.37 30.23
N ARG A 281 1.08 30.71 31.46
CA ARG A 281 0.25 29.84 32.30
C ARG A 281 -1.22 30.20 32.06
N THR A 282 -1.99 29.29 31.48
CA THR A 282 -3.45 29.46 31.34
C THR A 282 -4.10 29.63 32.71
N LYS A 283 -5.04 30.58 32.85
CA LYS A 283 -5.79 30.80 34.10
C LYS A 283 -6.68 29.58 34.43
N GLY A 284 -6.73 29.20 35.70
CA GLY A 284 -7.58 28.14 36.24
C GLY A 284 -6.81 26.94 36.79
N ASP A 285 -7.48 26.16 37.63
CA ASP A 285 -6.84 25.07 38.41
C ASP A 285 -6.86 23.72 37.68
N ARG A 286 -7.50 23.66 36.49
CA ARG A 286 -7.74 22.45 35.70
C ARG A 286 -7.64 22.74 34.20
N GLY A 287 -7.19 21.76 33.43
CA GLY A 287 -7.20 21.83 31.97
C GLY A 287 -8.62 21.90 31.41
N VAL A 288 -8.83 22.69 30.36
CA VAL A 288 -10.11 22.80 29.65
C VAL A 288 -9.98 22.11 28.30
N SER A 289 -10.86 21.15 28.01
CA SER A 289 -10.96 20.54 26.69
C SER A 289 -11.59 21.52 25.72
N VAL A 290 -10.90 21.84 24.63
CA VAL A 290 -11.42 22.67 23.55
C VAL A 290 -11.65 21.81 22.32
N ASN A 291 -12.83 21.92 21.72
CA ASN A 291 -13.11 21.23 20.48
C ASN A 291 -12.45 21.99 19.33
N VAL A 292 -11.45 21.37 18.69
CA VAL A 292 -10.76 21.95 17.53
C VAL A 292 -11.36 21.35 16.28
N GLY A 293 -12.05 22.18 15.49
CA GLY A 293 -12.62 21.75 14.22
C GLY A 293 -11.52 21.27 13.26
N VAL A 294 -11.71 20.09 12.67
CA VAL A 294 -10.83 19.59 11.60
C VAL A 294 -11.32 20.19 10.29
N PRO A 295 -10.52 21.05 9.61
CA PRO A 295 -10.94 21.63 8.34
C PRO A 295 -11.09 20.55 7.27
N VAL A 296 -12.11 20.70 6.42
CA VAL A 296 -12.34 19.80 5.29
C VAL A 296 -11.36 20.13 4.16
N PRO A 297 -10.72 19.13 3.53
CA PRO A 297 -9.84 19.37 2.40
C PRO A 297 -10.58 19.97 1.21
N ASP A 298 -9.86 20.78 0.43
CA ASP A 298 -10.38 21.41 -0.79
C ASP A 298 -10.95 20.36 -1.77
N GLY A 299 -12.16 20.63 -2.27
CA GLY A 299 -12.92 19.73 -3.16
C GLY A 299 -13.80 18.66 -2.50
N VAL A 300 -13.99 18.68 -1.16
CA VAL A 300 -14.83 17.71 -0.44
C VAL A 300 -16.06 18.40 0.18
N SER A 301 -17.25 17.82 0.00
CA SER A 301 -18.47 18.27 0.68
C SER A 301 -18.76 17.42 1.93
N TYR A 302 -19.21 18.07 3.01
CA TYR A 302 -19.68 17.39 4.23
C TYR A 302 -20.86 16.45 3.94
N ASP A 303 -21.79 16.86 3.07
CA ASP A 303 -23.05 16.15 2.80
C ASP A 303 -22.84 14.77 2.15
N THR A 304 -21.69 14.56 1.50
CA THR A 304 -21.35 13.31 0.81
C THR A 304 -20.43 12.39 1.63
N THR A 305 -19.89 12.87 2.76
CA THR A 305 -18.76 12.20 3.44
C THR A 305 -19.16 11.60 4.80
N VAL A 306 -20.24 12.08 5.40
CA VAL A 306 -20.78 11.53 6.66
C VAL A 306 -22.28 11.29 6.51
N LYS A 307 -22.66 10.02 6.37
CA LYS A 307 -24.00 9.50 6.71
C LYS A 307 -23.84 8.23 7.52
#